data_AF-A0A2V8ZUW7-F1
#
_entry.id   AF-A0A2V8ZUW7-F1
#
_cell.length_a   1.000
_cell.length_b   1.000
_cell.length_c   1.000
_cell.angle_alpha   90.00
_cell.angle_beta   90.00
_cell.angle_gamma   90.00
#
_symmetry.space_group_name_H-M   'P 1'
#
loop_
_entity.id
_entity.type
_entity.pdbx_description
1 polymer ?
#
loop_
_entity_poly.entity_id
_entity_poly.type
_entity_poly.pdbx_seq_one_letter_code
_entity_poly.pdbx_strand_id
1 'polypeptide(L)' 'MAIHCRGGIGRSSMLCACLLIRHKFSADSAFERIRDARGCPVPDTEEQRRWVESFALRFGTP' A
#
# COMPACT_ATOMS: atom_id res chain seq x y z
N MET A 1 -4.32 6.46 14.13
CA MET A 1 -3.84 5.06 14.02
C MET A 1 -2.41 5.10 13.49
N ALA A 2 -1.51 4.27 14.02
CA ALA A 2 -0.14 4.15 13.52
C ALA A 2 0.14 2.71 13.07
N ILE A 3 0.83 2.54 11.95
CA ILE A 3 1.25 1.24 11.40
C ILE A 3 2.76 1.32 11.13
N HIS A 4 3.54 0.41 11.71
CA HIS A 4 4.98 0.40 11.54
C HIS A 4 5.51 -1.01 11.25
N CYS A 5 6.72 -1.06 10.67
CA CYS A 5 7.55 -2.25 10.59
C CYS A 5 8.98 -1.85 11.00
N ARG A 6 10.03 -2.54 10.53
CA ARG A 6 11.42 -2.13 10.81
C ARG A 6 11.84 -0.87 10.04
N GLY A 7 11.59 -0.85 8.73
CA GLY A 7 12.02 0.25 7.83
C GLY A 7 10.92 1.25 7.47
N GLY A 8 9.68 1.02 7.88
CA GLY A 8 8.54 1.89 7.56
C GLY A 8 8.09 1.89 6.08
N ILE A 9 8.85 1.28 5.16
CA ILE A 9 8.59 1.36 3.72
C ILE A 9 7.99 0.09 3.10
N GLY A 10 8.16 -1.07 3.73
CA GLY A 10 7.67 -2.36 3.22
C GLY A 10 6.29 -2.76 3.74
N ARG A 11 6.25 -3.78 4.63
CA ARG A 11 5.00 -4.33 5.21
C ARG A 11 4.02 -3.29 5.79
N SER A 12 4.52 -2.22 6.39
CA SER A 12 3.66 -1.14 6.89
C SER A 12 2.96 -0.40 5.74
N SER A 13 3.66 -0.13 4.64
CA SER A 13 3.08 0.46 3.44
C SER A 13 2.08 -0.47 2.77
N MET A 14 2.31 -1.79 2.80
CA MET A 14 1.33 -2.76 2.29
C MET A 14 -0.01 -2.64 3.03
N LEU A 15 0.01 -2.61 4.36
CA LEU A 15 -1.21 -2.46 5.15
C LEU A 15 -1.89 -1.10 4.94
N CYS A 16 -1.12 0.00 4.85
CA CYS A 16 -1.68 1.30 4.48
C CYS A 16 -2.36 1.27 3.11
N ALA A 17 -1.77 0.59 2.11
CA ALA A 17 -2.33 0.48 0.78
C ALA A 17 -3.64 -0.32 0.79
N CYS A 18 -3.71 -1.43 1.52
CA CYS A 18 -4.95 -2.19 1.71
C CYS A 18 -6.09 -1.34 2.31
N LEU A 19 -5.77 -0.46 3.27
CA LEU A 19 -6.76 0.47 3.84
C LEU A 19 -7.25 1.46 2.79
N LEU A 20 -6.35 2.07 2.03
CA LEU A 20 -6.71 2.99 0.94
C LEU A 20 -7.56 2.29 -0.13
N ILE A 21 -7.21 1.06 -0.50
CA ILE A 21 -8.01 0.25 -1.44
C ILE A 21 -9.42 0.02 -0.91
N ARG A 22 -9.57 -0.25 0.39
CA ARG A 22 -10.88 -0.37 1.03
C ARG A 22 -11.68 0.93 0.99
N HIS A 23 -10.99 2.07 0.86
CA HIS A 23 -11.53 3.41 0.64
C HIS A 23 -11.56 3.83 -0.84
N LYS A 24 -11.64 2.87 -1.78
CA LYS A 24 -11.87 3.09 -3.21
C LYS A 24 -10.70 3.67 -4.01
N PHE A 25 -9.49 3.65 -3.45
CA PHE A 25 -8.29 3.96 -4.23
C PHE A 25 -7.82 2.73 -5.02
N SER A 26 -7.25 2.94 -6.21
CA SER A 26 -6.50 1.90 -6.92
C SER A 26 -5.20 1.57 -6.17
N ALA A 27 -4.60 0.41 -6.44
CA ALA A 27 -3.31 0.05 -5.86
C ALA A 27 -2.22 1.10 -6.20
N ASP A 28 -2.23 1.60 -7.44
CA ASP A 28 -1.31 2.66 -7.87
C ASP A 28 -1.53 3.96 -7.10
N SER A 29 -2.77 4.47 -7.05
CA SER A 29 -3.07 5.71 -6.33
C SER A 29 -2.78 5.57 -4.83
N ALA A 30 -2.99 4.37 -4.26
CA ALA A 30 -2.65 4.08 -2.88
C ALA A 30 -1.14 4.20 -2.63
N PHE A 31 -0.31 3.56 -3.46
CA PHE A 31 1.15 3.65 -3.31
C PHE A 31 1.71 5.02 -3.60
N GLU A 32 1.17 5.75 -4.58
CA GLU A 32 1.55 7.14 -4.84
C GLU A 32 1.33 8.02 -3.61
N ARG A 33 0.13 7.95 -2.99
CA ARG A 33 -0.17 8.72 -1.79
C ARG A 33 0.73 8.37 -0.61
N ILE A 34 1.05 7.09 -0.43
CA ILE A 34 1.95 6.64 0.64
C ILE A 34 3.38 7.13 0.37
N ARG A 35 3.85 7.06 -0.88
CA ARG A 35 5.15 7.58 -1.30
C ARG A 35 5.25 9.06 -1.00
N ASP A 36 4.24 9.84 -1.41
CA ASP A 36 4.22 11.29 -1.24
C ASP A 36 4.19 11.66 0.26
N ALA A 37 3.41 10.94 1.08
CA ALA A 37 3.37 11.16 2.52
C ALA A 37 4.66 10.76 3.25
N ARG A 38 5.39 9.75 2.74
CA ARG A 38 6.64 9.27 3.36
C ARG A 38 7.89 9.99 2.83
N GLY A 39 7.82 10.62 1.66
CA GLY A 39 8.96 11.25 1.01
C GLY A 39 10.01 10.26 0.49
N CYS A 40 9.66 8.99 0.34
CA CYS A 40 10.58 7.95 -0.11
C CYS A 40 9.85 6.86 -0.92
N PRO A 41 10.55 6.07 -1.74
CA PRO A 41 9.96 4.97 -2.50
C PRO A 41 9.27 3.94 -1.60
N VAL A 42 8.09 3.50 -2.04
CA VAL A 42 7.31 2.41 -1.45
C VAL A 42 6.52 1.68 -2.56
N PRO A 43 6.21 0.39 -2.40
CA PRO A 43 6.69 -0.51 -1.34
C PRO A 43 8.19 -0.85 -1.50
N ASP A 44 8.72 -1.65 -0.57
CA ASP A 44 10.15 -2.01 -0.51
C ASP A 44 10.56 -2.96 -1.65
N THR A 45 9.65 -3.83 -2.07
CA THR A 45 9.89 -4.76 -3.18
C THR A 45 8.70 -4.87 -4.12
N GLU A 46 8.96 -5.31 -5.35
CA GLU A 46 7.92 -5.51 -6.35
C GLU A 46 6.94 -6.62 -5.96
N GLU A 47 7.40 -7.67 -5.26
CA GLU A 47 6.53 -8.72 -4.74
C GLU A 47 5.50 -8.19 -3.74
N GLN A 48 5.87 -7.18 -2.95
CA GLN A 48 4.94 -6.52 -2.02
C GLN A 48 3.86 -5.75 -2.79
N ARG A 49 4.22 -5.09 -3.90
CA ARG A 49 3.24 -4.44 -4.79
C ARG A 49 2.27 -5.45 -5.36
N ARG A 50 2.78 -6.53 -5.97
CA ARG A 50 1.95 -7.60 -6.55
C ARG A 50 1.03 -8.25 -5.53
N TRP A 51 1.49 -8.41 -4.30
CA TRP A 51 0.64 -8.92 -3.21
C TRP A 51 -0.53 -7.97 -2.93
N VAL A 52 -0.30 -6.67 -2.89
CA VAL A 52 -1.36 -5.66 -2.69
C VAL A 52 -2.30 -5.56 -3.89
N GLU A 53 -1.80 -5.74 -5.12
CA GLU A 53 -2.64 -5.83 -6.32
C GLU A 53 -3.55 -7.05 -6.27
N SER A 54 -3.03 -8.21 -5.85
CA SER A 54 -3.84 -9.41 -5.59
C SER A 54 -4.90 -9.17 -4.50
N PHE A 55 -4.55 -8.44 -3.44
CA PHE A 55 -5.52 -7.99 -2.45
C PHE A 55 -6.61 -7.09 -3.07
N ALA A 56 -6.24 -6.15 -3.93
CA ALA A 56 -7.19 -5.26 -4.60
C ALA A 56 -8.16 -6.03 -5.51
N LEU A 57 -7.68 -7.04 -6.24
CA LEU A 57 -8.54 -7.90 -7.06
C LEU A 57 -9.55 -8.70 -6.22
N ARG A 58 -9.15 -9.10 -5.00
CA ARG A 58 -9.98 -9.96 -4.14
C ARG A 58 -10.93 -9.19 -3.22
N PHE A 59 -10.55 -7.96 -2.82
CA PHE A 59 -11.25 -7.20 -1.77
C PHE A 59 -11.46 -5.72 -2.13
N GLY A 60 -10.91 -5.24 -3.25
CA GLY A 60 -11.27 -3.95 -3.82
C GLY A 60 -12.75 -4.00 -4.19
N THR A 61 -13.51 -3.02 -3.69
CA THR A 61 -14.92 -2.94 -4.07
C THR A 61 -15.01 -2.30 -5.46
N PRO A 62 -15.99 -2.70 -6.29
CA PRO A 62 -16.16 -2.14 -7.64
C PRO A 62 -16.34 -0.63 -7.64
#